data_AF-A0A6J0ZWQ1-F1
#
_entry.id   AF-A0A6J0ZWQ1-F1
#
_cell.length_a   1.000
_cell.length_b   1.000
_cell.length_c   1.000
_cell.angle_alpha   90.00
_cell.angle_beta   90.00
_cell.angle_gamma   90.00
#
_symmetry.space_group_name_H-M   'P 1'
#
loop_
_entity.id
_entity.type
_entity.pdbx_description
1 polymer ?
#
loop_
_entity_poly.entity_id
_entity_poly.type
_entity_poly.pdbx_seq_one_letter_code
_entity_poly.pdbx_strand_id
1 'polypeptide(L)'
;MKKKGVDEFPFCVHLVSWEKENVSSEALEAARIACNKYMAKYAGKDAFHLRVRVHPFHVLRINKMLSCAGADRLQTGMRGAFGKPQGTCARVAIGQVLLSVRCKDSNSHHAQEALRRAKFKFPGRQKIIVSRKWGFTKYSRTDYLKYKSENRIVADGVNAKLLGCHGPLANRQPGRAFLHASA
;
A
#
# COMPACT_ATOMS: atom_id res chain seq x y z
N MET A 1 10.28 8.76 9.22
CA MET A 1 9.72 7.99 8.09
C MET A 1 8.27 8.30 7.67
N LYS A 2 7.18 7.87 8.34
CA LYS A 2 5.80 8.08 7.83
C LYS A 2 5.26 9.52 7.91
N LYS A 3 5.94 10.40 8.66
CA LYS A 3 5.50 11.78 8.95
C LYS A 3 5.88 12.81 7.87
N LYS A 4 6.64 12.42 6.84
CA LYS A 4 7.04 13.35 5.78
C LYS A 4 5.81 13.87 5.03
N GLY A 5 5.82 15.17 4.71
CA GLY A 5 4.72 15.85 4.05
C GLY A 5 4.37 15.25 2.70
N VAL A 6 3.22 15.65 2.16
CA VAL A 6 2.77 15.27 0.82
C VAL A 6 3.71 15.79 -0.27
N ASP A 7 4.31 16.96 -0.07
CA ASP A 7 5.19 17.64 -1.04
C ASP A 7 6.58 17.01 -1.19
N GLU A 8 7.04 16.28 -0.18
CA GLU A 8 8.43 15.79 -0.14
C GLU A 8 8.66 14.58 -1.05
N PHE A 9 7.62 13.78 -1.29
CA PHE A 9 7.69 12.53 -2.06
C PHE A 9 6.69 12.54 -3.23
N PRO A 10 7.04 13.17 -4.37
CA PRO A 10 6.20 13.21 -5.56
C PRO A 10 6.14 11.88 -6.32
N PHE A 11 7.20 11.09 -6.28
CA PHE A 11 7.27 9.82 -7.00
C PHE A 11 6.49 8.73 -6.30
N CYS A 12 5.73 7.96 -7.06
CA CYS A 12 5.02 6.80 -6.57
C CYS A 12 5.06 5.63 -7.54
N VAL A 13 5.33 4.44 -7.00
CA VAL A 13 5.31 3.18 -7.72
C VAL A 13 4.48 2.16 -6.93
N HIS A 14 3.74 1.34 -7.68
CA HIS A 14 2.82 0.35 -7.16
C HIS A 14 3.24 -1.05 -7.61
N LEU A 15 3.13 -2.03 -6.71
CA LEU A 15 3.12 -3.43 -7.04
C LEU A 15 1.67 -3.91 -7.07
N VAL A 16 1.23 -4.43 -8.22
CA VAL A 16 -0.17 -4.78 -8.49
C VAL A 16 -0.26 -6.26 -8.80
N SER A 17 -1.22 -6.97 -8.21
CA SER A 17 -1.46 -8.37 -8.59
C SER A 17 -2.20 -8.44 -9.92
N TRP A 18 -1.77 -9.35 -10.78
CA TRP A 18 -2.38 -9.64 -12.08
C TRP A 18 -3.25 -10.91 -12.05
N GLU A 19 -3.38 -11.53 -10.88
CA GLU A 19 -4.12 -12.77 -10.66
C GLU A 19 -5.04 -12.61 -9.45
N LYS A 20 -6.07 -13.45 -9.38
CA LYS A 20 -6.98 -13.50 -8.23
C LYS A 20 -6.51 -14.62 -7.30
N GLU A 21 -6.01 -14.25 -6.13
CA GLU A 21 -5.31 -15.17 -5.24
C GLU A 21 -5.47 -14.80 -3.76
N ASN A 22 -5.12 -15.74 -2.88
CA ASN A 22 -5.04 -15.52 -1.45
C ASN A 22 -3.57 -15.38 -1.06
N VAL A 23 -3.16 -14.19 -0.64
CA VAL A 23 -1.80 -13.91 -0.21
C VAL A 23 -1.69 -14.06 1.30
N SER A 24 -0.79 -14.91 1.78
CA SER A 24 -0.62 -15.13 3.22
C SER A 24 -0.04 -13.91 3.93
N SER A 25 -0.30 -13.78 5.24
CA SER A 25 0.28 -12.69 6.04
C SER A 25 1.80 -12.77 6.12
N GLU A 26 2.37 -13.97 6.11
CA GLU A 26 3.80 -14.23 6.08
C GLU A 26 4.44 -13.75 4.77
N ALA A 27 3.78 -13.98 3.63
CA ALA A 27 4.23 -13.49 2.33
C ALA A 27 4.22 -11.96 2.28
N LEU A 28 3.17 -11.32 2.81
CA LEU A 28 3.09 -9.86 2.92
C LEU A 28 4.23 -9.28 3.75
N GLU A 29 4.56 -9.91 4.88
CA GLU A 29 5.63 -9.45 5.75
C GLU A 29 7.02 -9.68 5.13
N ALA A 30 7.26 -10.84 4.51
CA ALA A 30 8.49 -11.12 3.78
C ALA A 30 8.71 -10.11 2.64
N ALA A 31 7.66 -9.78 1.88
CA ALA A 31 7.71 -8.77 0.82
C ALA A 31 8.01 -7.37 1.38
N ARG A 32 7.37 -6.99 2.50
CA ARG A 32 7.61 -5.72 3.19
C ARG A 32 9.06 -5.60 3.64
N ILE A 33 9.62 -6.63 4.27
CA ILE A 33 11.02 -6.67 4.73
C ILE A 33 11.97 -6.56 3.54
N ALA A 34 11.74 -7.33 2.46
CA ALA A 34 12.58 -7.30 1.27
C ALA A 34 12.63 -5.91 0.63
N CYS A 35 11.47 -5.27 0.46
CA CYS A 35 11.38 -3.92 -0.09
C CYS A 35 12.06 -2.89 0.82
N ASN A 36 11.80 -2.94 2.13
CA ASN A 36 12.32 -1.98 3.09
C ASN A 36 13.84 -2.09 3.24
N LYS A 37 14.39 -3.32 3.27
CA LYS A 37 15.83 -3.56 3.42
C LYS A 37 16.61 -3.03 2.23
N TYR A 38 16.12 -3.24 1.00
CA TYR A 38 16.77 -2.71 -0.20
C TYR A 38 16.73 -1.17 -0.22
N MET A 39 15.56 -0.58 -0.01
CA MET A 39 15.41 0.88 -0.03
C MET A 39 16.23 1.57 1.06
N ALA A 40 16.27 1.01 2.27
CA ALA A 40 17.06 1.56 3.36
C ALA A 40 18.57 1.55 3.06
N LYS A 41 19.07 0.52 2.36
CA LYS A 41 20.49 0.40 1.98
C LYS A 41 20.90 1.40 0.90
N TYR A 42 20.08 1.57 -0.14
CA TYR A 42 20.47 2.34 -1.33
C TYR A 42 19.94 3.77 -1.35
N ALA A 43 18.69 3.99 -0.94
CA ALA A 43 18.08 5.32 -0.92
C ALA A 43 18.24 6.03 0.44
N GLY A 44 18.45 5.28 1.52
CA GLY A 44 18.46 5.77 2.90
C GLY A 44 17.10 5.66 3.58
N LYS A 45 17.12 5.48 4.91
CA LYS A 45 15.93 5.17 5.72
C LYS A 45 14.84 6.25 5.61
N ASP A 46 15.19 7.53 5.57
CA ASP A 46 14.19 8.61 5.52
C ASP A 46 13.87 9.12 4.11
N ALA A 47 14.35 8.44 3.05
CA ALA A 47 14.17 8.88 1.67
C ALA A 47 12.91 8.30 0.98
N PHE A 48 12.15 7.47 1.68
CA PHE A 48 10.97 6.81 1.13
C PHE A 48 9.88 6.53 2.18
N HIS A 49 8.68 6.27 1.69
CA HIS A 49 7.55 5.78 2.48
C HIS A 49 6.93 4.56 1.78
N LEU A 50 7.11 3.39 2.37
CA LEU A 50 6.46 2.14 1.97
C LEU A 50 5.13 1.96 2.71
N ARG A 51 4.08 1.59 1.98
CA ARG A 51 2.76 1.24 2.52
C ARG A 51 2.31 -0.09 1.92
N VAL A 52 2.01 -1.05 2.80
CA VAL A 52 1.22 -2.24 2.44
C VAL A 52 -0.23 -1.81 2.35
N ARG A 53 -0.86 -2.01 1.18
CA ARG A 53 -2.25 -1.58 0.91
C ARG A 53 -3.27 -2.66 1.24
N VAL A 54 -2.81 -3.90 1.31
CA VAL A 54 -3.63 -5.09 1.50
C VAL A 54 -3.50 -5.57 2.95
N HIS A 55 -4.61 -5.98 3.55
CA HIS A 55 -4.67 -6.42 4.94
C HIS A 55 -5.21 -7.86 5.03
N PRO A 56 -4.55 -8.75 5.80
CA PRO A 56 -4.93 -10.16 5.90
C PRO A 56 -6.06 -10.37 6.92
N PHE A 57 -7.30 -10.11 6.50
CA PHE A 57 -8.49 -10.30 7.37
C PHE A 57 -9.12 -11.69 7.25
N HIS A 58 -8.80 -12.45 6.19
CA HIS A 58 -9.39 -13.77 6.00
C HIS A 58 -8.63 -14.81 6.80
N VAL A 59 -9.33 -15.65 7.56
CA VAL A 59 -8.72 -16.68 8.40
C VAL A 59 -8.75 -18.03 7.69
N LEU A 60 -7.58 -18.62 7.48
CA LEU A 60 -7.40 -19.96 6.97
C LEU A 60 -7.60 -20.98 8.08
N ARG A 61 -8.32 -22.06 7.78
CA ARG A 61 -8.60 -23.16 8.70
C ARG A 61 -7.88 -24.42 8.27
N ILE A 62 -7.44 -25.21 9.23
CA ILE A 62 -6.79 -26.50 9.01
C ILE A 62 -7.46 -27.58 9.85
N ASN A 63 -7.80 -28.71 9.22
CA ASN A 63 -8.09 -29.95 9.92
C ASN A 63 -6.75 -30.69 10.10
N LYS A 64 -6.14 -30.62 11.29
CA LYS A 64 -4.78 -31.14 11.52
C LYS A 64 -4.82 -32.67 11.54
N MET A 65 -4.11 -33.30 10.62
CA MET A 65 -3.88 -34.74 10.64
C MET A 65 -2.66 -35.06 11.49
N LEU A 66 -2.77 -36.04 12.39
CA LEU A 66 -1.63 -36.54 13.17
C LEU A 66 -0.76 -37.44 12.29
N SER A 67 0.55 -37.20 12.30
CA SER A 67 1.53 -37.98 11.51
C SER A 67 2.35 -38.96 12.37
N CYS A 68 1.84 -39.37 13.54
CA CYS A 68 2.51 -40.31 14.43
C CYS A 68 2.03 -41.76 14.23
N ALA A 69 2.86 -42.74 14.65
CA ALA A 69 2.46 -44.14 14.68
C ALA A 69 1.23 -44.33 15.59
N GLY A 70 0.21 -45.05 15.10
CA GLY A 70 -1.05 -45.20 15.82
C GLY A 70 -2.00 -43.99 15.74
N ALA A 71 -1.78 -43.03 14.83
CA ALA A 71 -2.65 -41.86 14.63
C ALA A 71 -4.13 -42.22 14.41
N ASP A 72 -4.41 -43.36 13.80
CA ASP A 72 -5.77 -43.87 13.58
C ASP A 72 -6.56 -44.05 14.88
N ARG A 73 -5.88 -44.37 15.99
CA ARG A 73 -6.50 -44.52 17.32
C ARG A 73 -6.77 -43.17 18.01
N LEU A 74 -6.07 -42.12 17.60
CA LEU A 74 -6.03 -40.82 18.28
C LEU A 74 -6.80 -39.72 17.54
N GLN A 75 -7.18 -39.95 16.30
CA GLN A 75 -7.87 -38.97 15.47
C GLN A 75 -9.13 -39.55 14.85
N THR A 76 -10.18 -38.73 14.72
CA THR A 76 -11.46 -39.09 14.10
C THR A 76 -11.45 -39.05 12.56
N GLY A 77 -10.27 -38.96 11.94
CA GLY A 77 -10.12 -38.78 10.49
C GLY A 77 -10.89 -37.57 9.96
N MET A 78 -11.83 -37.81 9.05
CA MET A 78 -12.68 -36.78 8.43
C MET A 78 -14.03 -36.56 9.14
N ARG A 79 -14.31 -37.29 10.22
CA ARG A 79 -15.52 -37.04 11.03
C ARG A 79 -15.35 -35.74 11.80
N GLY A 80 -16.26 -34.77 11.57
CA GLY A 80 -16.17 -33.44 12.18
C GLY A 80 -15.05 -32.56 11.59
N ALA A 81 -14.79 -32.65 10.29
CA ALA A 81 -13.64 -32.05 9.60
C ALA A 81 -13.55 -30.50 9.57
N PHE A 82 -14.39 -29.79 10.31
CA PHE A 82 -14.30 -28.33 10.38
C PHE A 82 -13.02 -27.90 11.10
N GLY A 83 -12.12 -27.29 10.34
CA GLY A 83 -10.79 -26.96 10.82
C GLY A 83 -10.74 -25.84 11.86
N LYS A 84 -9.66 -25.83 12.64
CA LYS A 84 -9.33 -24.72 13.55
C LYS A 84 -8.59 -23.61 12.80
N PRO A 85 -8.71 -22.34 13.21
CA PRO A 85 -7.90 -21.25 12.67
C PRO A 85 -6.39 -21.56 12.75
N GLN A 86 -5.65 -21.33 11.66
CA GLN A 86 -4.20 -21.58 11.60
C GLN A 86 -3.40 -20.36 11.17
N GLY A 87 -3.94 -19.55 10.26
CA GLY A 87 -3.25 -18.38 9.72
C GLY A 87 -4.22 -17.40 9.09
N THR A 88 -3.70 -16.24 8.70
CA THR A 88 -4.47 -15.21 8.01
C THR A 88 -3.94 -14.96 6.62
N CYS A 89 -4.84 -14.65 5.71
CA CYS A 89 -4.50 -14.27 4.35
C CYS A 89 -5.33 -13.06 3.92
N ALA A 90 -4.82 -12.37 2.92
CA ALA A 90 -5.52 -11.32 2.24
C ALA A 90 -6.03 -11.83 0.90
N ARG A 91 -7.32 -11.60 0.66
CA ARG A 91 -7.97 -11.92 -0.61
C ARG A 91 -7.66 -10.79 -1.60
N VAL A 92 -7.00 -11.11 -2.70
CA VAL A 92 -6.54 -10.13 -3.68
C VAL A 92 -7.26 -10.36 -5.00
N ALA A 93 -7.77 -9.27 -5.59
CA ALA A 93 -8.36 -9.25 -6.92
C ALA A 93 -7.35 -8.84 -7.99
N ILE A 94 -7.65 -9.18 -9.25
CA ILE A 94 -6.87 -8.74 -10.41
C ILE A 94 -6.87 -7.20 -10.46
N GLY A 95 -5.70 -6.59 -10.62
CA GLY A 95 -5.53 -5.14 -10.64
C GLY A 95 -5.47 -4.48 -9.26
N GLN A 96 -5.58 -5.23 -8.17
CA GLN A 96 -5.47 -4.68 -6.82
C GLN A 96 -4.01 -4.39 -6.45
N VAL A 97 -3.78 -3.20 -5.90
CA VAL A 97 -2.45 -2.76 -5.44
C VAL A 97 -2.09 -3.47 -4.13
N LEU A 98 -0.96 -4.16 -4.09
CA LEU A 98 -0.40 -4.85 -2.93
C LEU A 98 0.46 -3.91 -2.07
N LEU A 99 1.49 -3.34 -2.69
CA LEU A 99 2.48 -2.46 -2.07
C LEU A 99 2.55 -1.15 -2.83
N SER A 100 2.70 -0.05 -2.11
CA SER A 100 2.95 1.27 -2.68
C SER A 100 4.16 1.88 -2.02
N VAL A 101 5.07 2.40 -2.83
CA VAL A 101 6.22 3.18 -2.36
C VAL A 101 6.10 4.59 -2.92
N ARG A 102 6.30 5.60 -2.07
CA ARG A 102 6.57 6.97 -2.51
C ARG A 102 7.97 7.42 -2.10
N CYS A 103 8.64 8.16 -2.97
CA CYS A 103 9.98 8.70 -2.75
C CYS A 103 10.21 9.96 -3.60
N LYS A 104 11.44 10.49 -3.57
CA LYS A 104 11.90 11.52 -4.53
C LYS A 104 12.16 10.89 -5.90
N ASP A 105 12.02 11.66 -6.98
CA ASP A 105 12.21 11.15 -8.35
C ASP A 105 13.64 10.62 -8.59
N SER A 106 14.65 11.13 -7.89
CA SER A 106 16.03 10.62 -7.93
C SER A 106 16.13 9.14 -7.54
N ASN A 107 15.28 8.69 -6.62
CA ASN A 107 15.28 7.32 -6.08
C ASN A 107 14.26 6.40 -6.80
N SER A 108 13.76 6.82 -7.97
CA SER A 108 12.75 6.09 -8.74
C SER A 108 13.23 4.70 -9.18
N HIS A 109 14.47 4.59 -9.65
CA HIS A 109 15.07 3.32 -10.09
C HIS A 109 15.20 2.33 -8.94
N HIS A 110 15.69 2.77 -7.77
CA HIS A 110 15.77 1.95 -6.56
C HIS A 110 14.39 1.49 -6.08
N ALA A 111 13.36 2.34 -6.18
CA ALA A 111 12.00 1.97 -5.78
C ALA A 111 11.42 0.86 -6.68
N GLN A 112 11.67 0.90 -7.98
CA GLN A 112 11.25 -0.15 -8.92
C GLN A 112 11.99 -1.47 -8.63
N GLU A 113 13.29 -1.43 -8.41
CA GLU A 113 14.09 -2.60 -8.06
C GLU A 113 13.68 -3.22 -6.72
N ALA A 114 13.36 -2.38 -5.73
CA ALA A 114 12.85 -2.84 -4.43
C ALA A 114 11.53 -3.63 -4.59
N LEU A 115 10.61 -3.13 -5.42
CA LEU A 115 9.35 -3.81 -5.70
C LEU A 115 9.54 -5.06 -6.56
N ARG A 116 10.55 -5.10 -7.44
CA ARG A 116 10.93 -6.33 -8.16
C ARG A 116 11.41 -7.41 -7.20
N ARG A 117 12.17 -7.04 -6.17
CA ARG A 117 12.60 -7.99 -5.12
C ARG A 117 11.42 -8.46 -4.26
N ALA A 118 10.50 -7.55 -3.93
CA ALA A 118 9.29 -7.87 -3.18
C ALA A 118 8.35 -8.79 -3.98
N LYS A 119 8.28 -8.62 -5.31
CA LYS A 119 7.48 -9.47 -6.21
C LYS A 119 7.80 -10.96 -6.04
N PHE A 120 9.07 -11.34 -5.87
CA PHE A 120 9.45 -12.75 -5.67
C PHE A 120 8.96 -13.37 -4.36
N LYS A 121 8.35 -12.59 -3.46
CA LYS A 121 7.77 -13.09 -2.21
C LYS A 121 6.27 -13.37 -2.34
N PHE A 122 5.66 -12.97 -3.45
CA PHE A 122 4.26 -13.24 -3.72
C PHE A 122 4.11 -14.44 -4.67
N PRO A 123 3.06 -15.27 -4.47
CA PRO A 123 2.64 -16.25 -5.47
C PRO A 123 2.13 -15.52 -6.72
N GLY A 124 2.05 -16.21 -7.86
CA GLY A 124 1.40 -15.67 -9.06
C GLY A 124 2.17 -14.55 -9.78
N ARG A 125 1.46 -13.81 -10.64
CA ARG A 125 2.04 -12.75 -11.49
C ARG A 125 1.72 -11.36 -10.95
N GLN A 126 2.76 -10.60 -10.57
CA GLN A 126 2.62 -9.17 -10.26
C GLN A 126 3.25 -8.29 -11.33
N LYS A 127 2.69 -7.08 -11.50
CA LYS A 127 3.22 -6.01 -12.32
C LYS A 127 3.64 -4.82 -11.47
N ILE A 128 4.75 -4.19 -11.85
CA ILE A 128 5.21 -2.95 -11.25
C ILE A 128 4.73 -1.82 -12.14
N ILE A 129 4.02 -0.86 -11.57
CA ILE A 129 3.41 0.24 -12.30
C ILE A 129 3.86 1.56 -11.67
N VAL A 130 4.48 2.41 -12.49
CA VAL A 130 4.81 3.79 -12.09
C VAL A 130 3.53 4.63 -12.17
N SER A 131 3.17 5.28 -11.06
CA SER A 131 1.96 6.08 -10.99
C SER A 131 2.19 7.46 -11.60
N ARG A 132 1.18 7.95 -12.34
CA ARG A 132 1.13 9.35 -12.82
C ARG A 132 0.67 10.32 -11.72
N LYS A 133 0.29 9.81 -10.55
CA LYS A 133 -0.22 10.58 -9.42
C LYS A 133 0.91 11.17 -8.59
N TRP A 134 0.60 12.22 -7.83
CA TRP A 134 1.53 12.80 -6.86
C TRP A 134 1.54 11.98 -5.57
N GLY A 135 2.62 11.23 -5.33
CA GLY A 135 2.77 10.41 -4.14
C GLY A 135 1.58 9.45 -3.93
N PHE A 136 0.96 9.50 -2.74
CA PHE A 136 -0.24 8.71 -2.42
C PHE A 136 -1.56 9.45 -2.62
N THR A 137 -1.53 10.64 -3.21
CA THR A 137 -2.73 11.42 -3.46
C THR A 137 -3.52 10.86 -4.64
N LYS A 138 -4.75 11.35 -4.79
CA LYS A 138 -5.61 11.03 -5.94
C LYS A 138 -5.29 11.86 -7.20
N TYR A 139 -4.55 12.96 -7.05
CA TYR A 139 -4.31 13.95 -8.10
C TYR A 139 -3.14 13.54 -9.01
N SER A 140 -3.22 13.89 -10.28
CA SER A 140 -2.09 13.75 -11.20
C SER A 140 -0.97 14.73 -10.81
N ARG A 141 0.26 14.49 -11.28
CA ARG A 141 1.38 15.42 -11.01
C ARG A 141 1.11 16.83 -11.53
N THR A 142 0.57 16.94 -12.74
CA THR A 142 0.27 18.24 -13.38
C THR A 142 -0.81 18.99 -12.60
N ASP A 143 -1.89 18.30 -12.23
CA ASP A 143 -2.99 18.93 -11.50
C ASP A 143 -2.56 19.34 -10.09
N TYR A 144 -1.75 18.52 -9.42
CA TYR A 144 -1.23 18.84 -8.11
C TYR A 144 -0.41 20.14 -8.12
N LEU A 145 0.49 20.29 -9.09
CA LEU A 145 1.30 21.51 -9.23
C LEU A 145 0.43 22.74 -9.54
N LYS A 146 -0.57 22.60 -10.43
CA LYS A 146 -1.52 23.66 -10.75
C LYS A 146 -2.33 24.12 -9.54
N TYR A 147 -2.93 23.18 -8.80
CA TYR A 147 -3.71 23.54 -7.62
C TYR A 147 -2.84 24.06 -6.47
N LYS A 148 -1.56 23.67 -6.43
CA LYS A 148 -0.58 24.23 -5.51
C LYS A 148 -0.24 25.69 -5.86
N SER A 149 -0.02 26.01 -7.14
CA SER A 149 0.19 27.40 -7.58
C SER A 149 -1.06 28.28 -7.36
N GLU A 150 -2.26 27.69 -7.45
CA GLU A 150 -3.52 28.37 -7.14
C GLU A 150 -3.78 28.50 -5.62
N ASN A 151 -2.90 28.00 -4.75
CA ASN A 151 -3.08 27.94 -3.29
C ASN A 151 -4.37 27.23 -2.84
N ARG A 152 -4.83 26.24 -3.61
CA ARG A 152 -6.05 25.46 -3.36
C ARG A 152 -5.78 24.11 -2.71
N ILE A 153 -4.52 23.70 -2.59
CA ILE A 153 -4.14 22.47 -1.89
C ILE A 153 -3.70 22.79 -0.47
N VAL A 154 -4.30 22.12 0.50
CA VAL A 154 -3.88 22.11 1.90
C VAL A 154 -3.19 20.78 2.18
N ALA A 155 -2.00 20.84 2.76
CA ALA A 155 -1.27 19.66 3.20
C ALA A 155 -1.98 19.04 4.43
N ASP A 156 -2.28 17.75 4.36
CA ASP A 156 -2.92 16.96 5.42
C ASP A 156 -1.97 15.82 5.82
N GLY A 157 -0.79 16.21 6.29
CA GLY A 157 0.33 15.30 6.57
C GLY A 157 0.81 14.57 5.32
N VAL A 158 0.49 13.28 5.22
CA VAL A 158 0.89 12.42 4.08
C VAL A 158 0.05 12.65 2.83
N ASN A 159 -1.18 13.13 3.01
CA ASN A 159 -2.14 13.39 1.94
C ASN A 159 -2.33 14.89 1.72
N ALA A 160 -3.16 15.24 0.74
CA ALA A 160 -3.54 16.60 0.42
C ALA A 160 -5.07 16.73 0.32
N LYS A 161 -5.61 17.80 0.90
CA LYS A 161 -7.01 18.21 0.78
C LYS A 161 -7.10 19.30 -0.29
N LEU A 162 -8.06 19.16 -1.20
CA LEU A 162 -8.34 20.20 -2.21
C LEU A 162 -9.46 21.08 -1.69
N LEU A 163 -9.24 22.38 -1.66
CA LEU A 163 -10.24 23.39 -1.37
C LEU A 163 -11.14 23.57 -2.61
N GLY A 164 -12.32 22.95 -2.52
CA GLY A 164 -13.37 23.05 -3.52
C GLY A 164 -14.25 24.30 -3.32
N CYS A 165 -15.28 24.41 -4.14
CA CYS A 165 -16.30 25.46 -4.05
C CYS A 165 -17.43 25.11 -3.07
N HIS A 166 -17.34 24.00 -2.33
CA HIS A 166 -18.34 23.54 -1.37
C HIS A 166 -17.87 23.75 0.09
N GLY A 167 -18.79 24.05 1.01
CA GLY A 167 -18.52 24.29 2.42
C GLY A 167 -19.05 25.66 2.92
N PRO A 168 -18.90 25.97 4.23
CA PRO A 168 -19.43 27.20 4.81
C PRO A 168 -18.92 28.46 4.11
N LEU A 169 -19.85 29.34 3.72
CA LEU A 169 -19.53 30.61 3.04
C LEU A 169 -18.93 31.65 4.00
N ALA A 170 -19.19 31.54 5.30
CA ALA A 170 -18.73 32.48 6.32
C ALA A 170 -17.21 32.71 6.31
N ASN A 171 -16.43 31.69 5.94
CA ASN A 171 -14.97 31.76 5.94
C ASN A 171 -14.37 32.21 4.59
N ARG A 172 -15.21 32.53 3.59
CA ARG A 172 -14.76 32.94 2.25
C ARG A 172 -14.73 34.45 2.12
N GLN A 173 -13.70 34.96 1.46
CA GLN A 173 -13.65 36.37 1.10
C GLN A 173 -14.68 36.68 -0.01
N PRO A 174 -15.37 37.84 0.06
CA PRO A 174 -16.26 38.28 -1.02
C PRO A 174 -15.55 38.28 -2.38
N GLY A 175 -16.21 37.76 -3.42
CA GLY A 175 -15.64 37.65 -4.77
C GLY A 175 -14.66 36.49 -4.98
N ARG A 176 -14.35 35.67 -3.95
CA ARG A 176 -13.53 34.47 -4.09
C ARG A 176 -14.33 33.20 -3.82
N ALA A 177 -14.34 32.30 -4.79
CA ALA A 177 -15.03 31.00 -4.68
C ALA A 177 -14.30 29.99 -3.76
N PHE A 178 -12.99 30.17 -3.55
CA PHE A 178 -12.14 29.22 -2.84
C PHE A 178 -11.63 29.81 -1.52
N LEU A 179 -11.53 28.93 -0.50
CA LEU A 179 -10.81 29.25 0.73
C LEU A 179 -9.30 29.32 0.44
N HIS A 180 -8.59 30.18 1.16
CA HIS A 180 -7.13 30.18 1.14
C HIS A 180 -6.60 29.07 2.04
N ALA A 181 -5.52 28.41 1.62
CA ALA A 181 -4.84 27.38 2.39
C ALA A 181 -4.20 27.89 3.71
N SER A 182 -4.23 29.20 3.97
CA SER A 182 -3.55 29.89 5.07
C SER A 182 -4.48 30.32 6.23
N ALA A 183 -5.52 29.55 6.53
CA ALA A 183 -6.36 29.73 7.71
C ALA A 183 -6.34 28.47 8.57
#